data_AF-A0A2W6DQR2-F1
#
_entry.id   AF-A0A2W6DQR2-F1
#
_cell.length_a   1.000
_cell.length_b   1.000
_cell.length_c   1.000
_cell.angle_alpha   90.00
_cell.angle_beta   90.00
_cell.angle_gamma   90.00
#
_symmetry.space_group_name_H-M   'P 1'
#
loop_
_entity.id
_entity.type
_entity.pdbx_description
1 polymer ?
#
loop_
_entity_poly.entity_id
_entity_poly.type
_entity_poly.pdbx_seq_one_letter_code
_entity_poly.pdbx_strand_id
1 'polypeptide(L)'
;MCWTDGARAACRDCGGTLIDKLERLEGRDGYRPPREVRSAAKVVAFELLNAETTVAERRLFALVDCVACLLAHGGRYGSEETARLAFESVVGSSAAEAAVRVLVMDMA
;
A
#
# COMPACT_ATOMS: atom_id res chain seq x y z
N MET A 1 -1.20 -14.91 41.78
CA MET A 1 -0.69 -15.45 40.51
C MET A 1 -1.86 -15.58 39.57
N CYS A 2 -2.07 -14.58 38.71
CA CYS A 2 -3.25 -14.46 37.86
C CYS A 2 -2.89 -14.88 36.43
N TRP A 3 -3.55 -15.93 35.96
CA TRP A 3 -3.71 -16.22 34.54
C TRP A 3 -5.18 -15.99 34.19
N THR A 4 -5.41 -15.60 32.94
CA THR A 4 -6.70 -15.35 32.26
C THR A 4 -7.47 -14.09 32.64
N ASP A 5 -7.19 -12.98 31.94
CA ASP A 5 -8.18 -11.98 31.54
C ASP A 5 -7.59 -11.05 30.49
N GLY A 6 -8.18 -11.02 29.29
CA GLY A 6 -7.70 -10.15 28.20
C GLY A 6 -8.36 -10.30 26.84
N ALA A 7 -9.39 -11.15 26.69
CA ALA A 7 -10.02 -11.43 25.40
C ALA A 7 -11.53 -11.13 25.36
N ARG A 8 -12.02 -10.09 26.08
CA ARG A 8 -13.47 -9.86 26.15
C ARG A 8 -14.01 -8.42 26.14
N ALA A 9 -13.29 -7.46 25.56
CA ALA A 9 -13.75 -6.06 25.54
C ALA A 9 -13.90 -5.40 24.15
N ALA A 10 -13.94 -6.16 23.05
CA ALA A 10 -14.09 -5.60 21.70
C ALA A 10 -15.42 -5.97 21.02
N CYS A 11 -16.48 -6.18 21.79
CA CYS A 11 -17.82 -6.47 21.26
C CYS A 11 -18.88 -5.60 21.95
N ARG A 12 -18.86 -4.30 21.67
CA ARG A 12 -20.02 -3.40 21.77
C ARG A 12 -19.66 -2.00 21.27
N ASP A 13 -19.89 -1.74 19.98
CA ASP A 13 -20.38 -0.43 19.51
C ASP A 13 -20.85 -0.52 18.05
N CYS A 14 -22.07 -1.01 17.88
CA CYS A 14 -22.85 -0.85 16.64
C CYS A 14 -23.79 0.34 16.85
N GLY A 15 -23.29 1.56 16.70
CA GLY A 15 -24.12 2.76 16.91
C GLY A 15 -23.51 4.10 16.50
N GLY A 16 -22.20 4.17 16.22
CA GLY A 16 -21.60 5.38 15.67
C GLY A 16 -21.89 5.51 14.18
N THR A 17 -22.27 6.71 13.75
CA THR A 17 -22.27 7.06 12.33
C THR A 17 -20.85 6.96 11.77
N LEU A 18 -20.72 6.88 10.44
CA LEU A 18 -19.40 6.90 9.80
C LEU A 18 -18.59 8.12 10.26
N ILE A 19 -19.26 9.24 10.54
CA ILE A 19 -18.68 10.51 11.00
C ILE A 19 -18.06 10.33 12.39
N ASP A 20 -18.76 9.71 13.35
CA ASP A 20 -18.23 9.47 14.71
C ASP A 20 -16.99 8.56 14.73
N LYS A 21 -16.88 7.67 13.73
CA LYS A 21 -15.71 6.81 13.55
C LYS A 21 -14.54 7.56 12.92
N LEU A 22 -14.83 8.48 11.99
CA LEU A 22 -13.82 9.32 11.36
C LEU A 22 -13.23 10.31 12.36
N GLU A 23 -14.05 10.99 13.17
CA GLU A 23 -13.58 11.93 14.20
C GLU A 23 -12.71 11.25 15.27
N ARG A 24 -13.01 9.98 15.62
CA ARG A 24 -12.17 9.18 16.53
C ARG A 24 -10.80 8.82 15.95
N LEU A 25 -10.69 8.68 14.64
CA LEU A 25 -9.41 8.42 13.95
C LEU A 25 -8.60 9.72 13.79
N GLU A 26 -9.28 10.85 13.59
CA GLU A 26 -8.64 12.17 13.46
C GLU A 26 -7.97 12.66 14.76
N GLY A 27 -8.43 12.17 15.92
CA GLY A 27 -7.89 12.59 17.22
C GLY A 27 -6.64 11.87 17.72
N ARG A 28 -6.11 10.84 17.01
CA ARG A 28 -5.07 9.96 17.59
C ARG A 28 -3.72 9.86 16.90
N ASP A 29 -3.51 10.42 15.73
CA ASP A 29 -2.16 10.48 15.16
C ASP A 29 -2.01 11.72 14.30
N GLY A 30 -0.85 12.39 14.44
CA GLY A 30 -0.49 13.54 13.63
C GLY A 30 -0.59 13.21 12.14
N TYR A 31 -1.69 13.65 11.53
CA TYR A 31 -1.98 13.51 10.11
C TYR A 31 -0.75 13.95 9.31
N ARG A 32 -0.04 12.97 8.76
CA ARG A 32 0.97 13.21 7.75
C ARG A 32 0.25 13.15 6.42
N PRO A 33 0.25 14.22 5.61
CA PRO A 33 -0.35 14.16 4.29
C PRO A 33 0.26 12.97 3.51
N PRO A 34 -0.58 12.15 2.86
CA PRO A 34 -0.11 11.01 2.09
C PRO A 34 0.85 11.48 1.01
N ARG A 35 1.95 10.74 0.84
CA ARG A 35 2.88 10.97 -0.27
C ARG A 35 2.22 10.46 -1.54
N GLU A 36 2.17 11.27 -2.58
CA GLU A 36 1.53 10.88 -3.83
C GLU A 36 2.56 10.39 -4.84
N VAL A 37 2.32 9.22 -5.43
CA VAL A 37 3.04 8.75 -6.62
C VAL A 37 2.35 9.33 -7.84
N ARG A 38 3.05 10.16 -8.59
CA ARG A 38 2.58 10.79 -9.83
C ARG A 38 2.29 9.74 -10.89
N SER A 39 1.30 10.05 -11.74
CA SER A 39 0.89 9.18 -12.85
C SER A 39 2.05 8.83 -13.80
N ALA A 40 3.02 9.72 -13.99
CA ALA A 40 4.18 9.46 -14.84
C ALA A 40 5.03 8.27 -14.31
N ALA A 41 5.27 8.21 -13.00
CA ALA A 41 6.02 7.10 -12.39
C ALA A 41 5.26 5.77 -12.52
N LYS A 42 3.94 5.80 -12.40
CA LYS A 42 3.08 4.62 -12.60
C LYS A 42 3.16 4.08 -14.04
N VAL A 43 3.19 4.96 -15.04
CA VAL A 43 3.33 4.57 -16.45
C VAL A 43 4.69 3.91 -16.70
N VAL A 44 5.77 4.50 -16.20
CA VAL A 44 7.12 3.92 -16.34
C VAL A 44 7.22 2.56 -15.64
N ALA A 45 6.66 2.43 -14.44
CA ALA A 45 6.62 1.15 -13.74
C ALA A 45 5.80 0.10 -14.52
N PHE A 46 4.66 0.49 -15.10
CA PHE A 46 3.87 -0.39 -15.96
C PHE A 46 4.67 -0.87 -17.19
N GLU A 47 5.35 0.04 -17.90
CA GLU A 47 6.14 -0.32 -19.09
C GLU A 47 7.27 -1.31 -18.76
N LEU A 48 7.96 -1.11 -17.63
CA LEU A 48 8.99 -2.02 -17.16
C LEU A 48 8.44 -3.43 -16.87
N LEU A 49 7.28 -3.51 -16.23
CA LEU A 49 6.67 -4.79 -15.89
C LEU A 49 6.05 -5.47 -17.12
N ASN A 50 5.45 -4.70 -18.02
CA ASN A 50 4.76 -5.21 -19.21
C ASN A 50 5.74 -5.84 -20.22
N ALA A 51 6.99 -5.37 -20.26
CA ALA A 51 8.04 -5.98 -21.06
C ALA A 51 8.42 -7.40 -20.59
N GLU A 52 8.14 -7.75 -19.34
CA GLU A 52 8.64 -8.95 -18.65
C GLU A 52 7.53 -9.96 -18.32
N THR A 53 6.27 -9.66 -18.68
CA THR A 53 5.12 -10.51 -18.37
C THR A 53 4.14 -10.62 -19.53
N THR A 54 3.31 -11.65 -19.50
CA THR A 54 2.19 -11.84 -20.44
C THR A 54 0.83 -11.59 -19.77
N VAL A 55 0.84 -11.10 -18.52
CA VAL A 55 -0.38 -10.71 -17.81
C VAL A 55 -1.11 -9.61 -18.57
N ALA A 56 -2.43 -9.75 -18.67
CA ALA A 56 -3.28 -8.76 -19.32
C ALA A 56 -3.06 -7.35 -18.76
N GLU A 57 -2.85 -6.37 -19.65
CA GLU A 57 -2.46 -4.99 -19.30
C GLU A 57 -3.33 -4.37 -18.21
N ARG A 58 -4.66 -4.58 -18.26
CA ARG A 58 -5.59 -4.06 -17.25
C ARG A 58 -5.30 -4.55 -15.84
N ARG A 59 -4.90 -5.82 -15.69
CA ARG A 59 -4.56 -6.41 -14.39
C ARG A 59 -3.23 -5.86 -13.90
N LEU A 60 -2.28 -5.68 -14.80
CA LEU A 60 -0.96 -5.14 -14.49
C LEU A 60 -1.06 -3.67 -14.05
N PHE A 61 -1.85 -2.85 -14.74
CA PHE A 61 -2.13 -1.47 -14.33
C PHE A 61 -2.78 -1.41 -12.95
N ALA A 62 -3.79 -2.25 -12.69
CA ALA A 62 -4.43 -2.31 -11.38
C ALA A 62 -3.44 -2.70 -10.27
N LEU A 63 -2.51 -3.62 -10.55
CA LEU A 63 -1.45 -3.98 -9.60
C LEU A 63 -0.53 -2.78 -9.30
N VAL A 64 -0.09 -2.05 -10.32
CA VAL A 64 0.73 -0.84 -10.16
C VAL A 64 0.00 0.21 -9.32
N ASP A 65 -1.30 0.45 -9.57
CA ASP A 65 -2.10 1.38 -8.78
C ASP A 65 -2.23 0.94 -7.31
N CYS A 66 -2.48 -0.34 -7.07
CA CYS A 66 -2.52 -0.90 -5.72
C CYS A 66 -1.19 -0.74 -4.98
N VAL A 67 -0.07 -1.02 -5.66
CA VAL A 67 1.27 -0.86 -5.08
C VAL A 67 1.59 0.61 -4.82
N ALA A 68 1.28 1.52 -5.74
CA ALA A 68 1.47 2.94 -5.53
C ALA A 68 0.65 3.45 -4.32
N CYS A 69 -0.58 2.97 -4.16
CA CYS A 69 -1.42 3.26 -2.99
C CYS A 69 -0.80 2.71 -1.69
N LEU A 70 -0.31 1.47 -1.70
CA LEU A 70 0.39 0.86 -0.58
C LEU A 70 1.64 1.67 -0.17
N LEU A 71 2.41 2.13 -1.15
CA LEU A 71 3.60 2.95 -0.93
C LEU A 71 3.25 4.34 -0.37
N ALA A 72 2.18 4.96 -0.88
CA ALA A 72 1.68 6.26 -0.44
C ALA A 72 1.21 6.28 1.03
N HIS A 73 0.65 5.17 1.50
CA HIS A 73 0.02 5.06 2.83
C HIS A 73 0.80 4.19 3.83
N GLY A 74 1.80 3.43 3.37
CA GLY A 74 2.54 2.51 4.22
C GLY A 74 3.73 3.13 4.94
N GLY A 75 4.15 2.50 6.04
CA GLY A 75 5.34 2.91 6.79
C GLY A 75 6.64 2.65 6.02
N ARG A 76 7.64 3.54 6.18
CA ARG A 76 8.90 3.64 5.40
C ARG A 76 9.61 2.33 5.04
N TYR A 77 9.56 1.30 5.87
CA TYR A 77 10.35 0.07 5.67
C TYR A 77 9.50 -1.17 5.35
N GLY A 78 8.20 -1.17 5.69
CA GLY A 78 7.33 -2.32 5.45
C GLY A 78 6.65 -2.29 4.09
N SER A 79 6.42 -1.10 3.53
CA SER A 79 5.68 -0.92 2.29
C SER A 79 6.51 -1.22 1.04
N GLU A 80 7.80 -0.90 1.03
CA GLU A 80 8.69 -1.13 -0.12
C GLU A 80 8.94 -2.62 -0.37
N GLU A 81 9.22 -3.39 0.68
CA GLU A 81 9.43 -4.84 0.56
C GLU A 81 8.13 -5.55 0.14
N THR A 82 7.00 -5.14 0.70
CA THR A 82 5.69 -5.68 0.30
C THR A 82 5.37 -5.34 -1.15
N ALA A 83 5.69 -4.12 -1.60
CA ALA A 83 5.56 -3.70 -3.00
C ALA A 83 6.44 -4.55 -3.93
N ARG A 84 7.69 -4.82 -3.53
CA ARG A 84 8.63 -5.66 -4.28
C ARG A 84 8.07 -7.07 -4.42
N LEU A 85 7.68 -7.70 -3.32
CA LEU A 85 7.10 -9.06 -3.32
C LEU A 85 5.80 -9.14 -4.14
N ALA A 86 4.97 -8.09 -4.11
CA ALA A 86 3.76 -8.04 -4.94
C ALA A 86 4.09 -8.06 -6.44
N PHE A 87 5.09 -7.30 -6.87
CA PHE A 87 5.54 -7.36 -8.27
C PHE A 87 6.26 -8.67 -8.61
N GLU A 88 7.09 -9.21 -7.71
CA GLU A 88 7.77 -10.51 -7.92
C GLU A 88 6.80 -11.68 -8.11
N SER A 89 5.55 -11.55 -7.64
CA SER A 89 4.52 -12.56 -7.92
C SER A 89 4.09 -12.63 -9.39
N VAL A 90 4.45 -11.61 -10.19
CA VAL A 90 4.05 -11.45 -11.60
C VAL A 90 5.26 -11.38 -12.56
N VAL A 91 6.39 -10.84 -12.09
CA VAL A 91 7.62 -10.64 -12.87
C VAL A 91 8.85 -11.18 -12.12
N GLY A 92 10.01 -11.21 -12.78
CA GLY A 92 11.28 -11.51 -12.12
C GLY A 92 11.75 -10.41 -11.15
N SER A 93 12.63 -10.78 -10.22
CA SER A 93 13.15 -9.91 -9.15
C SER A 93 13.78 -8.60 -9.66
N SER A 94 14.50 -8.65 -10.78
CA SER A 94 15.14 -7.45 -11.36
C SER A 94 14.12 -6.40 -11.80
N ALA A 95 13.05 -6.81 -12.47
CA ALA A 95 11.99 -5.93 -12.95
C ALA A 95 11.15 -5.37 -11.80
N ALA A 96 10.84 -6.21 -10.81
CA ALA A 96 10.15 -5.81 -9.59
C ALA A 96 10.92 -4.71 -8.83
N GLU A 97 12.23 -4.91 -8.61
CA GLU A 97 13.07 -3.92 -7.94
C GLU A 97 13.18 -2.60 -8.71
N ALA A 98 13.28 -2.66 -10.04
CA ALA A 98 13.33 -1.46 -10.87
C ALA A 98 12.01 -0.66 -10.79
N ALA A 99 10.87 -1.35 -10.88
CA ALA A 99 9.56 -0.73 -10.76
C ALA A 99 9.35 -0.07 -9.39
N VAL A 100 9.68 -0.76 -8.28
CA VAL A 100 9.57 -0.16 -6.93
C VAL A 100 10.47 1.06 -6.79
N ARG A 101 11.72 1.01 -7.30
CA ARG A 101 12.62 2.16 -7.27
C ARG A 101 12.03 3.38 -7.95
N VAL A 102 11.44 3.21 -9.13
CA VAL A 102 10.77 4.31 -9.87
C VAL A 102 9.66 4.94 -9.03
N LEU A 103 8.80 4.11 -8.43
CA LEU A 103 7.68 4.61 -7.62
C LEU A 103 8.17 5.33 -6.36
N VAL A 104 9.17 4.78 -5.66
CA VAL A 104 9.72 5.35 -4.42
C VAL A 104 10.44 6.68 -4.66
N MET A 105 11.21 6.78 -5.74
CA MET A 105 11.92 8.03 -6.07
C MET A 105 10.98 9.20 -6.36
N ASP A 106 9.74 8.92 -6.76
CA ASP A 106 8.73 9.94 -7.07
C ASP A 106 7.96 10.43 -5.83
N MET A 107 7.93 9.67 -4.73
CA MET A 107 7.21 9.97 -3.48
C MET A 107 7.87 11.02 -2.55
N ALA A 108 8.58 12.00 -3.10
CA ALA A 108 9.36 12.99 -2.33
C ALA A 108 8.53 13.68 -1.21
#